data_AF-A0A836PRS9-F1
#
_entry.id   AF-A0A836PRS9-F1
#
_cell.length_a   1.000
_cell.length_b   1.000
_cell.length_c   1.000
_cell.angle_alpha   90.00
_cell.angle_beta   90.00
_cell.angle_gamma   90.00
#
_symmetry.space_group_name_H-M   'P 1'
#
loop_
_entity.id
_entity.type
_entity.pdbx_description
1 polymer ?
#
loop_
_entity_poly.entity_id
_entity_poly.type
_entity_poly.pdbx_seq_one_letter_code
_entity_poly.pdbx_strand_id
1 'polypeptide(L)' 'DDIDYQNVIGLSAEAREKFSRQRPQTVGQAARIPGVTPAAVSLLLVHLKRGRG' A
#
# COMPACT_ATOMS: atom_id res chain seq x y z
N ASP A 1 -14.70 -3.62 -0.97
CA ASP A 1 -13.91 -2.85 0.01
C ASP A 1 -13.01 -1.86 -0.69
N ASP A 2 -13.13 -0.58 -0.33
CA ASP A 2 -12.15 0.42 -0.73
C ASP A 2 -11.07 0.46 0.36
N ILE A 3 -9.80 0.20 0.00
CA ILE A 3 -8.69 0.20 0.95
C ILE A 3 -8.35 1.66 1.23
N ASP A 4 -8.52 2.10 2.47
CA ASP A 4 -8.07 3.43 2.87
C ASP A 4 -6.56 3.43 3.11
N TYR A 5 -5.81 3.69 2.02
CA TYR A 5 -4.35 3.81 2.06
C TYR A 5 -3.86 4.94 2.99
N GLN A 6 -4.71 5.91 3.35
CA GLN A 6 -4.35 6.99 4.27
C GLN A 6 -4.15 6.49 5.70
N ASN A 7 -4.87 5.43 6.08
CA ASN A 7 -4.80 4.83 7.42
C ASN A 7 -3.68 3.80 7.56
N VAL A 8 -2.85 3.60 6.54
CA VAL A 8 -1.68 2.73 6.67
C VAL A 8 -0.57 3.48 7.42
N ILE A 9 -0.42 3.10 8.68
CA ILE A 9 0.65 3.59 9.57
C ILE A 9 2.01 3.19 9.00
N GLY A 10 2.95 4.14 8.99
CA GLY A 10 4.31 3.93 8.50
C GLY A 10 4.51 4.13 7.00
N LEU A 11 3.45 4.31 6.20
CA LEU A 11 3.61 4.76 4.83
C LEU A 11 3.96 6.26 4.77
N SER A 12 4.91 6.59 3.91
CA SER A 12 5.18 7.98 3.54
C SER A 12 3.99 8.57 2.77
N ALA A 13 3.88 9.90 2.78
CA ALA A 13 2.86 10.60 2.00
C ALA A 13 2.94 10.24 0.51
N GLU A 14 4.16 10.15 -0.05
CA GLU A 14 4.38 9.75 -1.44
C GLU A 14 3.89 8.33 -1.72
N ALA A 15 4.17 7.36 -0.84
CA ALA A 15 3.70 5.99 -1.02
C ALA A 15 2.17 5.91 -0.93
N ARG A 16 1.55 6.63 0.01
CA ARG A 16 0.08 6.72 0.13
C ARG A 16 -0.54 7.29 -1.14
N GLU A 17 0.01 8.38 -1.65
CA GLU A 17 -0.48 9.01 -2.87
C GLU A 17 -0.35 8.07 -4.07
N LYS A 18 0.81 7.42 -4.24
CA LYS A 18 1.04 6.44 -5.32
C LYS A 18 0.10 5.25 -5.23
N PHE A 19 -0.11 4.67 -4.04
CA PHE A 19 -1.05 3.57 -3.87
C PHE A 19 -2.50 4.00 -4.06
N SER A 20 -2.87 5.21 -3.61
CA SER A 20 -4.21 5.75 -3.83
C SER A 20 -4.50 6.01 -5.31
N ARG A 21 -3.48 6.46 -6.07
CA ARG A 21 -3.59 6.69 -7.53
C ARG A 21 -3.58 5.39 -8.33
N GLN A 22 -2.67 4.46 -8.01
CA GLN A 22 -2.50 3.22 -8.78
C GLN A 22 -3.43 2.08 -8.36
N ARG A 23 -3.90 2.11 -7.10
CA ARG A 23 -4.78 1.11 -6.49
C ARG A 23 -4.36 -0.34 -6.80
N PRO A 24 -3.11 -0.73 -6.47
CA PRO A 24 -2.62 -2.06 -6.79
C PRO A 24 -3.46 -3.13 -6.09
N GLN A 25 -3.90 -4.14 -6.84
CA GLN A 25 -4.68 -5.26 -6.33
C GLN A 25 -3.81 -6.44 -5.89
N THR A 26 -2.53 -6.42 -6.27
CA THR A 26 -1.57 -7.47 -5.92
C THR A 26 -0.26 -6.88 -5.42
N VAL A 27 0.48 -7.68 -4.65
CA VAL A 27 1.84 -7.36 -4.19
C VAL A 27 2.76 -7.07 -5.36
N GLY A 28 2.66 -7.88 -6.43
CA GLY A 28 3.47 -7.71 -7.63
C GLY A 28 3.21 -6.38 -8.33
N GLN A 29 1.96 -5.89 -8.32
CA GLN A 29 1.65 -4.55 -8.84
C GLN A 29 2.24 -3.47 -7.93
N ALA A 30 2.03 -3.55 -6.61
CA ALA A 30 2.55 -2.56 -5.66
C ALA A 30 4.09 -2.45 -5.70
N ALA A 31 4.80 -3.58 -5.84
CA ALA A 31 6.25 -3.65 -5.91
C ALA A 31 6.85 -3.06 -7.20
N ARG A 32 6.05 -2.92 -8.27
CA ARG A 32 6.49 -2.31 -9.54
C ARG A 32 6.28 -0.80 -9.60
N ILE A 33 5.63 -0.21 -8.59
CA ILE A 33 5.37 1.22 -8.59
C ILE A 33 6.70 1.98 -8.38
N PRO A 34 7.09 2.86 -9.32
CA PRO A 34 8.36 3.58 -9.21
C PRO A 34 8.43 4.41 -7.93
N GLY A 35 9.56 4.33 -7.24
CA GLY A 35 9.80 5.04 -5.98
C GLY A 35 8.93 4.55 -4.80
N VAL A 36 8.34 3.36 -4.89
CA VAL A 36 7.82 2.63 -3.73
C VAL A 36 8.90 1.68 -3.23
N THR A 37 9.13 1.66 -1.91
CA THR A 37 10.13 0.79 -1.30
C THR A 37 9.53 -0.58 -0.95
N PRO A 38 10.35 -1.65 -0.85
CA PRO A 38 9.89 -2.94 -0.36
C PRO A 38 9.22 -2.86 1.02
N ALA A 39 9.70 -1.97 1.90
CA ALA A 39 9.11 -1.74 3.22
C ALA A 39 7.67 -1.20 3.13
N ALA A 40 7.40 -0.27 2.21
CA ALA A 40 6.05 0.24 1.98
C ALA A 40 5.09 -0.86 1.49
N VAL A 41 5.56 -1.76 0.63
CA VAL A 41 4.78 -2.91 0.17
C VAL A 41 4.46 -3.87 1.33
N SER A 42 5.43 -4.13 2.21
CA SER A 42 5.22 -4.95 3.41
C SER A 42 4.20 -4.32 4.37
N LEU A 43 4.25 -3.00 4.59
CA LEU A 43 3.29 -2.29 5.42
C LEU A 43 1.86 -2.36 4.84
N LEU A 44 1.73 -2.20 3.52
CA LEU A 44 0.46 -2.39 2.83
C LEU A 44 -0.08 -3.80 3.05
N LEU A 45 0.76 -4.83 2.90
CA LEU A 45 0.37 -6.23 3.12
C LEU A 45 -0.13 -6.51 4.53
N VAL A 46 0.56 -5.99 5.55
CA VAL A 46 0.16 -6.14 6.94
C VAL A 46 -1.19 -5.48 7.20
N HIS A 47 -1.42 -4.29 6.63
CA HIS A 47 -2.69 -3.58 6.75
C HIS A 47 -3.85 -4.36 6.09
N LEU A 48 -3.65 -4.88 4.88
CA LEU A 48 -4.65 -5.69 4.17
C LEU A 48 -5.00 -7.00 4.88
N LYS A 49 -4.02 -7.60 5.57
CA LYS A 49 -4.25 -8.81 6.37
C LYS A 49 -5.03 -8.48 7.65
N ARG A 50 -4.79 -7.32 8.28
CA ARG A 50 -5.48 -6.87 9.49
C ARG A 50 -6.94 -6.48 9.25
N GLY A 51 -7.26 -5.85 8.11
CA GLY A 51 -8.65 -5.49 7.76
C GLY A 51 -9.53 -6.67 7.32
N ARG A 52 -8.95 -7.86 7.17
CA ARG A 52 -9.66 -9.12 6.84
C ARG A 52 -9.95 -9.98 8.08
N GLY A 53 -9.69 -9.45 9.29
CA GLY A 53 -9.98 -10.11 10.57
C GLY A 53 -11.20 -9.53 11.25
#